data_AF-A0A972YCK7-F1
#
_entry.id   AF-A0A972YCK7-F1
#
_cell.length_a   1.000
_cell.length_b   1.000
_cell.length_c   1.000
_cell.angle_alpha   90.00
_cell.angle_beta   90.00
_cell.angle_gamma   90.00
#
_symmetry.space_group_name_H-M   'P 1'
#
loop_
_entity.id
_entity.type
_entity.pdbx_description
1 polymer ?
#
loop_
_entity_poly.entity_id
_entity_poly.type
_entity_poly.pdbx_seq_one_letter_code
_entity_poly.pdbx_strand_id
1 'polypeptide(L)'
;MKKKYFINRIYISKQDKLYNVKAELQELGLLWNTKENHYYNKYEISKSSMDAIMWICKKNDFSYELKKEEYEDITQRLQSQYKILSISELTFAIVNRKDDKYIYIISVYKDVLSDTVNILDNKNAKHFSFVSKVSDSKNTILAIYSYLQDKEHEFKENIIDFDFDGFLLKMSVLLSEFTNEKDVYGKINKFKYYMISKLSDNVFLCNSVKGFFPETNFYLNKGKITSSYSKNNLNKEQENKIWKFLYYNRDRVAVEHKPSLWELFANNRISVSIDGFETKMPICDVKWNNGNIIVHVFNGNKKVSLNKTFRKEELWAEVLKNR
;
A
#
# COMPACT_ATOMS: atom_id res chain seq x y z
N MET A 1 -5.65 23.90 11.26
CA MET A 1 -4.22 24.29 11.46
C MET A 1 -3.36 23.03 11.36
N LYS A 2 -2.33 23.00 10.51
CA LYS A 2 -1.36 21.88 10.51
C LYS A 2 -0.55 21.97 11.81
N LYS A 3 -0.67 20.97 12.71
CA LYS A 3 0.20 20.88 13.89
C LYS A 3 1.64 20.77 13.41
N LYS A 4 2.51 21.67 13.85
CA LYS A 4 3.96 21.62 13.57
C LYS A 4 4.56 20.48 14.38
N TYR A 5 5.14 19.50 13.69
CA TYR A 5 5.80 18.37 14.33
C TYR A 5 7.30 18.64 14.36
N PHE A 6 7.95 18.31 15.49
CA PHE A 6 9.37 18.50 15.66
C PHE A 6 10.03 17.16 15.94
N ILE A 7 11.19 16.93 15.35
CA ILE A 7 12.01 15.74 15.65
C ILE A 7 13.35 16.17 16.23
N ASN A 8 13.87 15.35 17.15
CA ASN A 8 15.26 15.48 17.60
C ASN A 8 16.15 14.84 16.54
N ARG A 9 16.92 15.67 15.84
CA ARG A 9 17.96 15.23 14.91
C ARG A 9 19.31 15.22 15.58
N ILE A 10 20.03 14.12 15.41
CA ILE A 10 21.44 14.01 15.69
C ILE A 10 22.22 14.18 14.39
N TYR A 11 23.30 14.94 14.46
CA TYR A 11 24.24 15.17 13.37
C TYR A 11 25.63 14.74 13.82
N ILE A 12 26.28 13.86 13.08
CA ILE A 12 27.65 13.40 13.34
C ILE A 12 28.48 13.72 12.11
N SER A 13 29.23 14.82 12.16
CA SER A 13 30.10 15.25 11.07
C SER A 13 31.20 14.24 10.79
N LYS A 14 31.68 14.21 9.53
CA LYS A 14 32.83 13.39 9.13
C LYS A 14 34.00 13.59 10.08
N GLN A 15 34.46 12.51 10.68
CA GLN A 15 35.59 12.49 11.61
C GLN A 15 36.44 11.26 11.34
N ASP A 16 37.68 11.28 11.81
CA ASP A 16 38.60 10.15 11.67
C ASP A 16 37.99 8.90 12.31
N LYS A 17 38.17 7.75 11.67
CA LYS A 17 37.68 6.43 12.13
C LYS A 17 36.15 6.28 12.22
N LEU A 18 35.36 7.30 11.91
CA LEU A 18 33.89 7.22 11.88
C LEU A 18 33.37 6.15 10.91
N TYR A 19 34.13 5.89 9.83
CA TYR A 19 33.81 4.84 8.86
C TYR A 19 33.81 3.43 9.45
N ASN A 20 34.54 3.19 10.56
CA ASN A 20 34.60 1.90 11.24
C ASN A 20 33.27 1.51 11.88
N VAL A 21 32.46 2.49 12.29
CA VAL A 21 31.15 2.27 12.92
C VAL A 21 29.98 2.54 11.95
N LYS A 22 30.27 2.65 10.64
CA LYS A 22 29.26 2.98 9.61
C LYS A 22 28.05 2.03 9.67
N ALA A 23 28.29 0.73 9.75
CA ALA A 23 27.23 -0.27 9.75
C ALA A 23 26.32 -0.11 10.97
N GLU A 24 26.90 0.04 12.17
CA GLU A 24 26.18 0.24 13.43
C GLU A 24 25.32 1.52 13.39
N LEU A 25 25.89 2.63 12.92
CA LEU A 25 25.15 3.90 12.79
C LEU A 25 23.97 3.78 11.81
N GLN A 26 24.16 3.05 10.70
CA GLN A 26 23.10 2.81 9.71
C GLN A 26 21.99 1.89 10.25
N GLU A 27 22.34 0.85 11.00
CA GLU A 27 21.38 -0.03 11.67
C GLU A 27 20.55 0.72 12.72
N LEU A 28 21.15 1.70 13.40
CA LEU A 28 20.49 2.59 14.36
C LEU A 28 19.66 3.71 13.69
N GLY A 29 19.62 3.75 12.36
CA GLY A 29 18.73 4.62 11.59
C GLY A 29 19.36 5.92 11.09
N LEU A 30 20.69 6.05 11.12
CA LEU A 30 21.40 7.19 10.54
C LEU A 30 21.69 7.01 9.06
N LEU A 31 21.56 8.11 8.31
CA LEU A 31 21.86 8.20 6.89
C LEU A 31 23.05 9.13 6.67
N TRP A 32 23.91 8.78 5.72
CA TRP A 32 25.01 9.64 5.31
C TRP A 32 24.50 10.71 4.33
N ASN A 33 24.63 11.98 4.70
CA ASN A 33 24.45 13.11 3.79
C ASN A 33 25.78 13.36 3.06
N THR A 34 25.85 12.96 1.79
CA THR A 34 27.07 13.11 0.98
C THR A 34 27.38 14.57 0.66
N LYS A 35 26.38 15.46 0.62
CA LYS A 35 26.59 16.88 0.30
C LYS A 35 27.19 17.63 1.49
N GLU A 36 26.70 17.36 2.68
CA GLU A 36 27.09 18.07 3.91
C GLU A 36 28.06 17.27 4.79
N ASN A 37 28.46 16.08 4.35
CA ASN A 37 29.45 15.21 4.99
C ASN A 37 29.16 14.90 6.47
N HIS A 38 27.94 14.49 6.78
CA HIS A 38 27.55 14.07 8.12
C HIS A 38 26.59 12.88 8.10
N TYR A 39 26.55 12.12 9.18
CA TYR A 39 25.43 11.23 9.48
C TYR A 39 24.32 12.00 10.15
N TYR A 40 23.07 11.72 9.78
CA TYR A 40 21.90 12.27 10.44
C TYR A 40 20.76 11.27 10.44
N ASN A 41 19.86 11.37 11.42
CA ASN A 41 18.58 10.69 11.32
C ASN A 41 17.65 11.55 10.49
N LYS A 42 17.28 11.04 9.31
CA LYS A 42 16.23 11.65 8.48
C LYS A 42 14.87 11.69 9.18
N TYR A 43 14.73 10.85 10.20
CA TYR A 43 13.48 10.44 10.81
C TYR A 43 13.65 10.36 12.32
N GLU A 44 12.58 10.57 13.08
CA GLU A 44 12.63 10.28 14.52
C GLU A 44 12.97 8.80 14.77
N ILE A 45 13.92 8.60 15.69
CA ILE A 45 14.43 7.30 16.12
C ILE A 45 14.00 7.07 17.58
N SER A 46 13.94 5.80 18.02
CA SER A 46 13.56 5.51 19.41
C SER A 46 14.59 6.08 20.38
N LYS A 47 14.15 6.36 21.62
CA LYS A 47 15.05 6.75 22.70
C LYS A 47 16.21 5.76 22.89
N SER A 48 15.92 4.46 22.82
CA SER A 48 16.94 3.40 22.87
C SER A 48 17.99 3.51 21.77
N SER A 49 17.58 3.80 20.53
CA SER A 49 18.51 4.01 19.42
C SER A 49 19.30 5.30 19.59
N MET A 50 18.67 6.37 20.07
CA MET A 50 19.35 7.64 20.34
C MET A 50 20.42 7.47 21.43
N ASP A 51 20.08 6.80 22.54
CA ASP A 51 21.01 6.51 23.63
C ASP A 51 22.19 5.65 23.14
N ALA A 52 21.93 4.65 22.29
CA ALA A 52 22.96 3.82 21.68
C ALA A 52 23.90 4.62 20.77
N ILE A 53 23.35 5.52 19.94
CA ILE A 53 24.16 6.40 19.07
C ILE A 53 25.04 7.32 19.92
N MET A 54 24.47 7.94 20.97
CA MET A 54 25.22 8.80 21.88
C MET A 54 26.35 8.04 22.58
N TRP A 55 26.10 6.78 22.97
CA TRP A 55 27.13 5.91 23.55
C TRP A 55 28.25 5.59 22.55
N ILE A 56 27.92 5.28 21.28
CA ILE A 56 28.92 5.05 20.22
C ILE A 56 29.78 6.31 20.03
N CYS A 57 29.15 7.49 20.00
CA CYS A 57 29.87 8.75 19.87
C CYS A 57 30.82 8.97 21.05
N LYS A 58 30.34 8.77 22.29
CA LYS A 58 31.15 8.93 23.50
C LYS A 58 32.31 7.93 23.57
N LYS A 59 32.07 6.67 23.21
CA LYS A 59 33.08 5.60 23.24
C LYS A 59 34.25 5.86 22.28
N ASN A 60 33.96 6.47 21.14
CA ASN A 60 34.94 6.71 20.08
C ASN A 60 35.40 8.17 19.98
N ASP A 61 35.01 9.00 20.94
CA ASP A 61 35.32 10.45 20.98
C ASP A 61 34.86 11.21 19.72
N PHE A 62 33.68 10.85 19.20
CA PHE A 62 33.06 11.57 18.08
C PHE A 62 32.21 12.74 18.57
N SER A 63 32.43 13.90 17.99
CA SER A 63 31.56 15.06 18.15
C SER A 63 30.23 14.84 17.43
N TYR A 64 29.14 15.27 18.09
CA TYR A 64 27.79 15.24 17.53
C TYR A 64 26.99 16.46 18.00
N GLU A 65 25.98 16.82 17.22
CA GLU A 65 25.07 17.92 17.51
C GLU A 65 23.63 17.41 17.56
N LEU A 66 22.84 17.88 18.53
CA LEU A 66 21.40 17.61 18.62
C LEU A 66 20.62 18.88 18.28
N LYS A 67 19.74 18.80 17.28
CA LYS A 67 18.83 19.88 16.90
C LYS A 67 17.39 19.43 16.99
N LYS A 68 16.52 20.32 17.44
CA LYS A 68 15.07 20.15 17.34
C LYS A 68 14.59 20.84 16.07
N GLU A 69 14.19 20.06 15.06
CA GLU A 69 13.82 20.59 13.75
C GLU A 69 12.35 20.31 13.40
N GLU A 70 11.71 21.27 12.73
CA GLU A 70 10.35 21.14 12.20
C GLU A 70 10.33 20.15 11.03
N TYR A 71 9.32 19.28 11.00
CA TYR A 71 9.21 18.17 10.06
C TYR A 71 8.01 18.38 9.11
N GLU A 72 8.29 18.62 7.82
CA GLU A 72 7.29 19.12 6.86
C GLU A 72 6.26 18.09 6.37
N ASP A 73 6.50 16.77 6.48
CA ASP A 73 5.58 15.78 5.90
C ASP A 73 5.45 14.46 6.69
N ILE A 74 4.97 14.57 7.94
CA ILE A 74 4.72 13.40 8.79
C ILE A 74 3.57 12.52 8.28
N THR A 75 2.58 13.13 7.63
CA THR A 75 1.39 12.44 7.10
C THR A 75 1.77 11.48 5.98
N GLN A 76 2.52 11.92 4.97
CA GLN A 76 2.92 11.07 3.85
C GLN A 76 3.80 9.90 4.32
N ARG A 77 4.69 10.15 5.30
CA ARG A 77 5.50 9.08 5.90
C ARG A 77 4.63 8.07 6.62
N LEU A 78 3.73 8.49 7.50
CA LEU A 78 2.88 7.59 8.26
C LEU A 78 2.04 6.72 7.34
N GLN A 79 1.47 7.28 6.28
CA GLN A 79 0.76 6.53 5.23
C GLN A 79 1.69 5.55 4.51
N SER A 80 2.91 5.94 4.15
CA SER A 80 3.87 5.05 3.48
C SER A 80 4.38 3.90 4.36
N GLN A 81 4.48 4.13 5.68
CA GLN A 81 5.07 3.17 6.62
C GLN A 81 4.04 2.27 7.26
N TYR A 82 2.82 2.76 7.47
CA TYR A 82 1.82 2.07 8.24
C TYR A 82 0.48 1.99 7.48
N LYS A 83 -0.33 0.99 7.84
CA LYS A 83 -1.73 0.85 7.40
C LYS A 83 -2.58 0.34 8.56
N ILE A 84 -3.86 0.69 8.58
CA ILE A 84 -4.83 0.02 9.45
C ILE A 84 -5.32 -1.24 8.75
N LEU A 85 -5.40 -2.34 9.49
CA LEU A 85 -5.93 -3.62 9.05
C LEU A 85 -7.07 -4.06 9.97
N SER A 86 -8.17 -4.56 9.39
CA SER A 86 -9.24 -5.22 10.14
C SER A 86 -8.86 -6.69 10.29
N ILE A 87 -8.58 -7.16 11.51
CA ILE A 87 -8.39 -8.59 11.79
C ILE A 87 -9.77 -9.26 11.91
N SER A 88 -10.70 -8.57 12.57
CA SER A 88 -12.12 -8.93 12.66
C SER A 88 -12.98 -7.66 12.61
N GLU A 89 -14.28 -7.79 12.86
CA GLU A 89 -15.18 -6.64 13.03
C GLU A 89 -14.90 -5.85 14.33
N LEU A 90 -14.31 -6.50 15.33
CA LEU A 90 -14.04 -5.94 16.66
C LEU A 90 -12.54 -5.80 16.97
N THR A 91 -11.68 -6.19 16.03
CA THR A 91 -10.23 -6.17 16.23
C THR A 91 -9.54 -5.53 15.03
N PHE A 92 -8.76 -4.50 15.31
CA PHE A 92 -8.01 -3.72 14.33
C PHE A 92 -6.53 -3.70 14.71
N ALA A 93 -5.68 -3.55 13.72
CA ALA A 93 -4.25 -3.38 13.94
C ALA A 93 -3.69 -2.25 13.10
N ILE A 94 -2.74 -1.50 13.65
CA ILE A 94 -1.83 -0.66 12.86
C ILE A 94 -0.59 -1.52 12.61
N VAL A 95 -0.30 -1.82 11.34
CA VAL A 95 0.85 -2.63 10.94
C VAL A 95 1.87 -1.80 10.17
N ASN A 96 3.14 -2.20 10.25
CA ASN A 96 4.17 -1.72 9.34
C ASN A 96 4.01 -2.37 7.97
N ARG A 97 3.99 -1.58 6.89
CA ARG A 97 3.80 -2.09 5.52
C ARG A 97 4.97 -2.94 5.01
N LYS A 98 6.17 -2.76 5.56
CA LYS A 98 7.38 -3.44 5.08
C LYS A 98 7.45 -4.89 5.53
N ASP A 99 7.10 -5.16 6.78
CA ASP A 99 7.28 -6.45 7.44
C ASP A 99 6.01 -6.99 8.11
N ASP A 100 4.88 -6.30 7.90
CA ASP A 100 3.54 -6.61 8.45
C ASP A 100 3.52 -6.80 9.99
N LYS A 101 4.54 -6.31 10.71
CA LYS A 101 4.57 -6.37 12.17
C LYS A 101 3.50 -5.47 12.78
N TYR A 102 2.79 -5.99 13.78
CA TYR A 102 1.79 -5.24 14.54
C TYR A 102 2.46 -4.19 15.42
N ILE A 103 2.14 -2.93 15.16
CA ILE A 103 2.62 -1.78 15.96
C ILE A 103 1.61 -1.45 17.06
N TYR A 104 0.33 -1.36 16.70
CA TYR A 104 -0.77 -1.26 17.65
C TYR A 104 -1.83 -2.32 17.38
N ILE A 105 -2.47 -2.82 18.44
CA ILE A 105 -3.67 -3.65 18.37
C ILE A 105 -4.78 -2.96 19.14
N ILE A 106 -5.96 -2.89 18.53
CA ILE A 106 -7.16 -2.24 19.07
C ILE A 106 -8.27 -3.30 19.08
N SER A 107 -8.71 -3.70 20.27
CA SER A 107 -9.70 -4.77 20.46
C SER A 107 -10.91 -4.25 21.21
N VAL A 108 -12.11 -4.61 20.76
CA VAL A 108 -13.38 -4.25 21.38
C VAL A 108 -14.04 -5.52 21.93
N TYR A 109 -14.34 -5.51 23.21
CA TYR A 109 -15.10 -6.55 23.90
C TYR A 109 -16.49 -5.99 24.20
N LYS A 110 -17.50 -6.52 23.50
CA LYS A 110 -18.86 -6.05 23.64
C LYS A 110 -19.55 -6.67 24.85
N ASP A 111 -20.23 -5.85 25.63
CA ASP A 111 -21.08 -6.26 26.76
C ASP A 111 -22.44 -5.53 26.69
N VAL A 112 -23.44 -6.05 27.39
CA VAL A 112 -24.81 -5.51 27.41
C VAL A 112 -24.83 -4.07 27.95
N LEU A 113 -24.03 -3.81 28.98
CA LEU A 113 -23.99 -2.52 29.67
C LEU A 113 -23.03 -1.56 28.98
N SER A 114 -21.78 -1.99 28.75
CA SER A 114 -20.70 -1.15 28.21
C SER A 114 -19.63 -1.98 27.51
N ASP A 115 -19.09 -1.49 26.39
CA ASP A 115 -17.98 -2.18 25.73
C ASP A 115 -16.64 -1.82 26.39
N THR A 116 -15.70 -2.75 26.39
CA THR A 116 -14.31 -2.49 26.79
C THR A 116 -13.44 -2.39 25.55
N VAL A 117 -12.71 -1.29 25.42
CA VAL A 117 -11.74 -1.10 24.33
C VAL A 117 -10.33 -1.20 24.89
N ASN A 118 -9.56 -2.14 24.35
CA ASN A 118 -8.16 -2.36 24.70
C ASN A 118 -7.26 -1.88 23.57
N ILE A 119 -6.26 -1.05 23.90
CA ILE A 119 -5.26 -0.56 22.96
C ILE A 119 -3.88 -0.96 23.45
N LEU A 120 -3.21 -1.80 22.66
CA LEU A 120 -1.89 -2.36 22.94
C LEU A 120 -0.87 -1.73 21.99
N ASP A 121 0.20 -1.13 22.53
CA ASP A 121 1.41 -0.73 21.85
C ASP A 121 2.43 -1.87 21.94
N ASN A 122 2.54 -2.65 20.87
CA ASN A 122 3.46 -3.79 20.80
C ASN A 122 4.92 -3.35 20.71
N LYS A 123 5.20 -2.14 20.23
CA LYS A 123 6.58 -1.66 20.09
C LYS A 123 7.18 -1.38 21.46
N ASN A 124 6.38 -0.80 22.36
CA ASN A 124 6.85 -0.38 23.67
C ASN A 124 6.31 -1.25 24.83
N ALA A 125 5.61 -2.35 24.52
CA ALA A 125 4.98 -3.25 25.48
C ALA A 125 4.06 -2.53 26.50
N LYS A 126 3.34 -1.51 26.02
CA LYS A 126 2.46 -0.66 26.82
C LYS A 126 1.01 -0.89 26.39
N HIS A 127 0.06 -0.72 27.29
CA HIS A 127 -1.36 -0.81 26.94
C HIS A 127 -2.18 0.14 27.78
N PHE A 128 -3.35 0.50 27.27
CA PHE A 128 -4.39 1.09 28.09
C PHE A 128 -5.76 0.56 27.64
N SER A 129 -6.71 0.65 28.57
CA SER A 129 -8.07 0.16 28.39
C SER A 129 -9.05 1.21 28.86
N PHE A 130 -10.19 1.29 28.19
CA PHE A 130 -11.27 2.16 28.63
C PHE A 130 -12.64 1.52 28.36
N VAL A 131 -13.62 1.94 29.15
CA VAL A 131 -14.99 1.45 29.04
C VAL A 131 -15.82 2.52 28.34
N SER A 132 -16.44 2.15 27.22
CA SER A 132 -17.28 3.05 26.43
C SER A 132 -18.30 2.26 25.64
N LYS A 133 -19.49 2.83 25.44
CA LYS A 133 -20.49 2.25 24.55
C LYS A 133 -20.19 2.69 23.12
N VAL A 134 -19.66 1.80 22.29
CA VAL A 134 -19.28 2.13 20.91
C VAL A 134 -20.54 2.13 20.06
N SER A 135 -21.10 3.31 19.83
CA SER A 135 -22.47 3.53 19.36
C SER A 135 -22.71 3.29 17.86
N ASP A 136 -21.65 3.13 17.04
CA ASP A 136 -21.80 3.03 15.58
C ASP A 136 -21.30 1.69 15.01
N SER A 137 -22.24 0.89 14.50
CA SER A 137 -22.00 -0.42 13.91
C SER A 137 -21.43 -0.38 12.48
N LYS A 138 -21.43 0.79 11.82
CA LYS A 138 -20.91 0.90 10.44
C LYS A 138 -19.41 1.15 10.38
N ASN A 139 -18.81 1.78 11.40
CA ASN A 139 -17.38 2.04 11.43
C ASN A 139 -16.81 2.13 12.86
N THR A 140 -16.72 0.97 13.52
CA THR A 140 -16.27 0.82 14.92
C THR A 140 -14.94 1.52 15.21
N ILE A 141 -13.96 1.46 14.30
CA ILE A 141 -12.65 2.10 14.51
C ILE A 141 -12.72 3.62 14.50
N LEU A 142 -13.63 4.20 13.72
CA LEU A 142 -13.87 5.65 13.70
C LEU A 142 -14.56 6.09 14.98
N ALA A 143 -15.57 5.35 15.44
CA ALA A 143 -16.25 5.62 16.70
C ALA A 143 -15.29 5.60 17.90
N ILE A 144 -14.37 4.63 17.95
CA ILE A 144 -13.29 4.58 18.94
C ILE A 144 -12.43 5.85 18.87
N TYR A 145 -11.99 6.23 17.68
CA TYR A 145 -11.14 7.42 17.51
C TYR A 145 -11.85 8.70 17.95
N SER A 146 -13.11 8.90 17.56
CA SER A 146 -13.91 10.06 17.99
C SER A 146 -14.03 10.12 19.51
N TYR A 147 -14.34 9.00 20.16
CA TYR A 147 -14.41 8.93 21.62
C TYR A 147 -13.09 9.32 22.29
N LEU A 148 -11.96 8.84 21.76
CA LEU A 148 -10.63 9.17 22.28
C LEU A 148 -10.27 10.64 22.09
N GLN A 149 -10.72 11.28 21.00
CA GLN A 149 -10.52 12.72 20.79
C GLN A 149 -11.37 13.55 21.76
N ASP A 150 -12.65 13.20 21.91
CA ASP A 150 -13.58 13.92 22.80
C ASP A 150 -13.12 13.86 24.27
N LYS A 151 -12.44 12.76 24.64
CA LYS A 151 -11.90 12.51 25.98
C LYS A 151 -10.38 12.68 26.07
N GLU A 152 -9.76 13.38 25.10
CA GLU A 152 -8.29 13.48 25.01
C GLU A 152 -7.65 13.99 26.32
N HIS A 153 -8.23 15.00 26.94
CA HIS A 153 -7.72 15.57 28.20
C HIS A 153 -7.76 14.56 29.35
N GLU A 154 -8.90 13.88 29.52
CA GLU A 154 -9.11 12.87 30.57
C GLU A 154 -8.14 11.70 30.41
N PHE A 155 -7.91 11.24 29.17
CA PHE A 155 -6.97 10.15 28.91
C PHE A 155 -5.52 10.56 29.14
N LYS A 156 -5.14 11.78 28.79
CA LYS A 156 -3.77 12.28 29.03
C LYS A 156 -3.39 12.35 30.50
N GLU A 157 -4.35 12.70 31.36
CA GLU A 157 -4.12 12.78 32.81
C GLU A 157 -4.02 11.40 33.45
N ASN A 158 -4.78 10.42 32.94
CA ASN A 158 -4.87 9.09 33.56
C ASN A 158 -3.89 8.06 32.97
N ILE A 159 -3.40 8.26 31.75
CA ILE A 159 -2.48 7.32 31.11
C ILE A 159 -1.03 7.81 31.26
N ILE A 160 -0.36 7.31 32.28
CA ILE A 160 1.01 7.73 32.65
C ILE A 160 2.06 7.14 31.69
N ASP A 161 1.77 5.98 31.11
CA ASP A 161 2.77 5.14 30.45
C ASP A 161 2.44 4.76 29.00
N PHE A 162 1.68 5.56 28.27
CA PHE A 162 1.37 5.29 26.86
C PHE A 162 1.58 6.54 26.02
N ASP A 163 2.17 6.41 24.84
CA ASP A 163 2.30 7.50 23.87
C ASP A 163 0.95 7.77 23.18
N PHE A 164 0.03 8.39 23.93
CA PHE A 164 -1.34 8.63 23.51
C PHE A 164 -1.39 9.60 22.33
N ASP A 165 -0.58 10.66 22.37
CA ASP A 165 -0.46 11.64 21.29
C ASP A 165 0.06 11.02 19.99
N GLY A 166 1.13 10.21 20.09
CA GLY A 166 1.68 9.52 18.94
C GLY A 166 0.75 8.45 18.40
N PHE A 167 -0.09 7.82 19.22
CA PHE A 167 -1.15 6.91 18.78
C PHE A 167 -2.25 7.66 18.03
N LEU A 168 -2.82 8.71 18.64
CA LEU A 168 -3.88 9.52 18.03
C LEU A 168 -3.45 10.11 16.68
N LEU A 169 -2.21 10.57 16.57
CA LEU A 169 -1.67 11.08 15.31
C LEU A 169 -1.67 10.00 14.22
N LYS A 170 -1.14 8.80 14.51
CA LYS A 170 -1.14 7.68 13.55
C LYS A 170 -2.55 7.29 13.14
N MET A 171 -3.46 7.18 14.11
CA MET A 171 -4.87 6.90 13.84
C MET A 171 -5.48 7.96 12.93
N SER A 172 -5.31 9.25 13.22
CA SER A 172 -5.87 10.34 12.42
C SER A 172 -5.47 10.29 10.94
N VAL A 173 -4.21 9.98 10.68
CA VAL A 173 -3.64 9.92 9.33
C VAL A 173 -4.14 8.67 8.59
N LEU A 174 -4.09 7.52 9.25
CA LEU A 174 -4.41 6.24 8.63
C LEU A 174 -5.91 5.97 8.52
N LEU A 175 -6.73 6.58 9.39
CA LEU A 175 -8.19 6.48 9.31
C LEU A 175 -8.70 7.02 7.99
N SER A 176 -8.16 8.15 7.50
CA SER A 176 -8.57 8.72 6.22
C SER A 176 -8.37 7.73 5.05
N GLU A 177 -7.28 6.97 5.06
CA GLU A 177 -7.02 5.92 4.08
C GLU A 177 -7.97 4.73 4.27
N PHE A 178 -8.10 4.24 5.51
CA PHE A 178 -8.90 3.07 5.85
C PHE A 178 -10.40 3.27 5.63
N THR A 179 -10.94 4.45 5.95
CA THR A 179 -12.35 4.79 5.73
C THR A 179 -12.64 5.02 4.26
N ASN A 180 -11.73 5.63 3.50
CA ASN A 180 -11.86 5.75 2.05
C ASN A 180 -11.85 4.38 1.36
N GLU A 181 -10.97 3.45 1.78
CA GLU A 181 -10.98 2.09 1.25
C GLU A 181 -12.26 1.33 1.60
N LYS A 182 -12.77 1.45 2.83
CA LYS A 182 -14.04 0.82 3.25
C LYS A 182 -15.26 1.44 2.58
N ASP A 183 -15.30 2.76 2.40
CA ASP A 183 -16.39 3.46 1.69
C ASP A 183 -16.39 3.08 0.21
N VAL A 184 -15.22 3.04 -0.43
CA VAL A 184 -15.07 2.54 -1.81
C VAL A 184 -15.46 1.06 -1.91
N TYR A 185 -15.04 0.22 -0.96
CA TYR A 185 -15.44 -1.19 -0.92
C TYR A 185 -16.95 -1.36 -0.73
N GLY A 186 -17.58 -0.55 0.14
CA GLY A 186 -19.03 -0.50 0.35
C GLY A 186 -19.78 -0.05 -0.90
N LYS A 187 -19.27 0.99 -1.59
CA LYS A 187 -19.80 1.47 -2.87
C LYS A 187 -19.66 0.44 -3.99
N ILE A 188 -18.52 -0.27 -4.07
CA ILE A 188 -18.30 -1.37 -5.02
C ILE A 188 -19.24 -2.53 -4.72
N ASN A 189 -19.44 -2.92 -3.46
CA ASN A 189 -20.37 -4.00 -3.11
C ASN A 189 -21.82 -3.63 -3.40
N LYS A 190 -22.24 -2.40 -3.08
CA LYS A 190 -23.56 -1.90 -3.45
C LYS A 190 -23.76 -1.94 -4.97
N PHE A 191 -22.74 -1.52 -5.73
CA PHE A 191 -22.74 -1.63 -7.19
C PHE A 191 -22.80 -3.08 -7.69
N LYS A 192 -21.99 -3.99 -7.12
CA LYS A 192 -21.99 -5.43 -7.43
C LYS A 192 -23.39 -6.02 -7.29
N TYR A 193 -24.00 -5.90 -6.11
CA TYR A 193 -25.30 -6.51 -5.86
C TYR A 193 -26.41 -5.84 -6.68
N TYR A 194 -26.32 -4.53 -6.90
CA TYR A 194 -27.22 -3.83 -7.81
C TYR A 194 -27.14 -4.37 -9.25
N MET A 195 -25.93 -4.52 -9.80
CA MET A 195 -25.75 -5.06 -11.15
C MET A 195 -26.17 -6.52 -11.26
N ILE A 196 -25.87 -7.35 -10.26
CA ILE A 196 -26.33 -8.75 -10.22
C ILE A 196 -27.86 -8.82 -10.24
N SER A 197 -28.56 -7.93 -9.51
CA SER A 197 -30.02 -7.90 -9.49
C SER A 197 -30.65 -7.43 -10.80
N LYS A 198 -29.93 -6.61 -11.58
CA LYS A 198 -30.42 -6.05 -12.85
C LYS A 198 -30.14 -6.94 -14.06
N LEU A 199 -29.06 -7.69 -14.02
CA LEU A 199 -28.62 -8.55 -15.11
C LEU A 199 -29.30 -9.91 -15.01
N SER A 200 -29.67 -10.49 -16.15
CA SER A 200 -30.19 -11.86 -16.19
C SER A 200 -29.10 -12.88 -15.87
N ASP A 201 -29.50 -14.03 -15.35
CA ASP A 201 -28.57 -15.16 -15.18
C ASP A 201 -27.97 -15.58 -16.53
N ASN A 202 -26.69 -15.98 -16.51
CA ASN A 202 -25.90 -16.41 -17.66
C ASN A 202 -25.64 -15.33 -18.72
N VAL A 203 -25.48 -14.07 -18.31
CA VAL A 203 -25.14 -12.97 -19.22
C VAL A 203 -23.64 -12.73 -19.30
N PHE A 204 -23.18 -12.27 -20.47
CA PHE A 204 -21.85 -11.68 -20.59
C PHE A 204 -21.74 -10.46 -19.67
N LEU A 205 -20.65 -10.40 -18.89
CA LEU A 205 -20.40 -9.34 -17.92
C LEU A 205 -19.41 -8.31 -18.44
N CYS A 206 -18.23 -8.74 -18.90
CA CYS A 206 -17.19 -7.88 -19.47
C CYS A 206 -16.02 -8.69 -20.02
N ASN A 207 -15.12 -8.02 -20.74
CA ASN A 207 -13.82 -8.54 -21.14
C ASN A 207 -12.75 -7.43 -21.03
N SER A 208 -11.50 -7.70 -21.43
CA SER A 208 -10.40 -6.71 -21.37
C SER A 208 -10.13 -6.11 -19.98
N VAL A 209 -10.26 -6.91 -18.91
CA VAL A 209 -10.01 -6.46 -17.54
C VAL A 209 -8.51 -6.46 -17.25
N LYS A 210 -7.95 -5.33 -16.81
CA LYS A 210 -6.53 -5.20 -16.48
C LYS A 210 -6.10 -6.24 -15.43
N GLY A 211 -5.04 -7.00 -15.74
CA GLY A 211 -4.53 -8.08 -14.88
C GLY A 211 -5.13 -9.46 -15.17
N PHE A 212 -6.04 -9.54 -16.15
CA PHE A 212 -6.49 -10.79 -16.77
C PHE A 212 -6.09 -10.79 -18.25
N PHE A 213 -6.18 -11.94 -18.91
CA PHE A 213 -5.96 -11.99 -20.36
C PHE A 213 -7.05 -11.18 -21.06
N PRO A 214 -6.71 -10.28 -22.00
CA PRO A 214 -7.69 -9.41 -22.66
C PRO A 214 -8.82 -10.15 -23.37
N GLU A 215 -8.54 -11.35 -23.87
CA GLU A 215 -9.49 -12.24 -24.57
C GLU A 215 -10.43 -12.98 -23.60
N THR A 216 -10.18 -12.87 -22.29
CA THR A 216 -11.02 -13.52 -21.29
C THR A 216 -12.35 -12.81 -21.23
N ASN A 217 -13.40 -13.52 -21.62
CA ASN A 217 -14.77 -13.11 -21.41
C ASN A 217 -15.22 -13.58 -20.04
N PHE A 218 -15.79 -12.66 -19.28
CA PHE A 218 -16.37 -12.93 -17.98
C PHE A 218 -17.88 -12.95 -18.10
N TYR A 219 -18.51 -13.93 -17.46
CA TYR A 219 -19.96 -14.10 -17.48
C TYR A 219 -20.48 -14.10 -16.05
N LEU A 220 -21.69 -13.60 -15.85
CA LEU A 220 -22.40 -13.68 -14.59
C LEU A 220 -23.32 -14.91 -14.61
N ASN A 221 -23.08 -15.86 -13.73
CA ASN A 221 -23.89 -17.07 -13.58
C ASN A 221 -24.30 -17.24 -12.11
N LYS A 222 -25.60 -17.13 -11.81
CA LYS A 222 -26.16 -17.26 -10.45
C LYS A 222 -25.44 -16.38 -9.42
N GLY A 223 -25.20 -15.12 -9.80
CA GLY A 223 -24.53 -14.14 -8.95
C GLY A 223 -23.00 -14.31 -8.78
N LYS A 224 -22.38 -15.30 -9.44
CA LYS A 224 -20.92 -15.47 -9.47
C LYS A 224 -20.33 -15.20 -10.85
N ILE A 225 -19.07 -14.78 -10.88
CA ILE A 225 -18.35 -14.57 -12.14
C ILE A 225 -17.65 -15.87 -12.58
N THR A 226 -17.93 -16.29 -13.81
CA THR A 226 -17.19 -17.36 -14.51
C THR A 226 -16.27 -16.76 -15.58
N SER A 227 -15.15 -17.42 -15.84
CA SER A 227 -14.20 -17.03 -16.87
C SER A 227 -14.29 -17.97 -18.08
N SER A 228 -14.25 -17.42 -19.31
CA SER A 228 -14.14 -18.23 -20.53
C SER A 228 -12.83 -19.01 -20.63
N TYR A 229 -11.77 -18.51 -19.96
CA TYR A 229 -10.44 -19.13 -19.97
C TYR A 229 -10.40 -20.40 -19.12
N SER A 230 -10.77 -20.30 -17.85
CA SER A 230 -10.74 -21.45 -16.92
C SER A 230 -12.02 -22.27 -16.92
N LYS A 231 -13.12 -21.74 -17.46
CA LYS A 231 -14.49 -22.26 -17.35
C LYS A 231 -14.99 -22.48 -15.91
N ASN A 232 -14.26 -21.93 -14.93
CA ASN A 232 -14.56 -22.06 -13.51
C ASN A 232 -15.07 -20.74 -12.93
N ASN A 233 -15.73 -20.84 -11.78
CA ASN A 233 -16.02 -19.68 -10.95
C ASN A 233 -14.72 -19.05 -10.46
N LEU A 234 -14.65 -17.74 -10.49
CA LEU A 234 -13.52 -17.00 -9.96
C LEU A 234 -13.50 -17.06 -8.42
N ASN A 235 -12.29 -17.01 -7.86
CA ASN A 235 -12.15 -16.84 -6.42
C ASN A 235 -12.54 -15.40 -6.01
N LYS A 236 -12.72 -15.18 -4.71
CA LYS A 236 -13.20 -13.89 -4.17
C LYS A 236 -12.29 -12.71 -4.53
N GLU A 237 -10.98 -12.90 -4.56
CA GLU A 237 -10.03 -11.85 -4.91
C GLU A 237 -10.13 -11.45 -6.39
N GLN A 238 -10.22 -12.44 -7.27
CA GLN A 238 -10.40 -12.23 -8.71
C GLN A 238 -11.75 -11.55 -9.00
N GLU A 239 -12.82 -11.99 -8.33
CA GLU A 239 -14.14 -11.36 -8.42
C GLU A 239 -14.10 -9.89 -8.01
N ASN A 240 -13.46 -9.58 -6.87
CA ASN A 240 -13.33 -8.21 -6.38
C ASN A 240 -12.54 -7.32 -7.34
N LYS A 241 -11.52 -7.85 -8.03
CA LYS A 241 -10.78 -7.12 -9.06
C LYS A 241 -11.69 -6.73 -10.23
N ILE A 242 -12.54 -7.63 -10.70
CA ILE A 242 -13.47 -7.36 -11.81
C ILE A 242 -14.54 -6.36 -11.38
N TRP A 243 -15.15 -6.54 -10.20
CA TRP A 243 -16.16 -5.59 -9.72
C TRP A 243 -15.59 -4.19 -9.47
N LYS A 244 -14.36 -4.10 -8.97
CA LYS A 244 -13.64 -2.83 -8.85
C LYS A 244 -13.42 -2.19 -10.22
N PHE A 245 -12.99 -2.95 -11.22
CA PHE A 245 -12.81 -2.47 -12.58
C PHE A 245 -14.13 -1.92 -13.17
N LEU A 246 -15.22 -2.68 -13.08
CA LEU A 246 -16.53 -2.28 -13.59
C LEU A 246 -17.14 -1.08 -12.85
N TYR A 247 -16.86 -0.94 -11.55
CA TYR A 247 -17.32 0.21 -10.79
C TYR A 247 -16.78 1.53 -11.35
N TYR A 248 -15.51 1.54 -11.77
CA TYR A 248 -14.84 2.68 -12.38
C TYR A 248 -15.04 2.79 -13.90
N ASN A 249 -15.52 1.73 -14.56
CA ASN A 249 -15.77 1.67 -16.01
C ASN A 249 -17.19 1.13 -16.26
N ARG A 250 -18.20 1.88 -15.78
CA ARG A 250 -19.60 1.41 -15.77
C ARG A 250 -20.18 1.19 -17.17
N ASP A 251 -19.64 1.93 -18.14
CA ASP A 251 -19.89 1.80 -19.57
C ASP A 251 -19.46 0.44 -20.15
N ARG A 252 -18.61 -0.31 -19.45
CA ARG A 252 -18.13 -1.64 -19.87
C ARG A 252 -18.96 -2.80 -19.33
N VAL A 253 -20.04 -2.55 -18.58
CA VAL A 253 -20.87 -3.63 -18.03
C VAL A 253 -21.81 -4.18 -19.10
N ALA A 254 -21.73 -5.50 -19.31
CA ALA A 254 -22.47 -6.24 -20.34
C ALA A 254 -22.22 -5.75 -21.77
N VAL A 255 -21.12 -5.04 -21.99
CA VAL A 255 -20.71 -4.53 -23.31
C VAL A 255 -19.40 -5.21 -23.72
N GLU A 256 -19.42 -5.94 -24.84
CA GLU A 256 -18.22 -6.57 -25.36
C GLU A 256 -17.28 -5.51 -25.94
N HIS A 257 -16.06 -5.45 -25.40
CA HIS A 257 -15.04 -4.54 -25.87
C HIS A 257 -14.01 -5.30 -26.70
N LYS A 258 -13.77 -4.85 -27.93
CA LYS A 258 -12.70 -5.41 -28.74
C LYS A 258 -11.35 -4.95 -28.16
N PRO A 259 -10.47 -5.85 -27.70
CA PRO A 259 -9.21 -5.44 -27.09
C PRO A 259 -8.39 -4.59 -28.05
N SER A 260 -7.87 -3.47 -27.56
CA SER A 260 -6.90 -2.67 -28.31
C SER A 260 -5.58 -3.42 -28.47
N LEU A 261 -4.77 -3.07 -29.48
CA LEU A 261 -3.44 -3.67 -29.64
C LEU A 261 -2.59 -3.50 -28.39
N TRP A 262 -2.71 -2.35 -27.72
CA TRP A 262 -2.01 -2.12 -26.47
C TRP A 262 -2.45 -3.09 -25.38
N GLU A 263 -3.76 -3.30 -25.18
CA GLU A 263 -4.26 -4.27 -24.20
C GLU A 263 -3.82 -5.70 -24.53
N LEU A 264 -3.81 -6.08 -25.81
CA LEU A 264 -3.39 -7.41 -26.28
C LEU A 264 -1.92 -7.70 -25.98
N PHE A 265 -1.03 -6.73 -26.23
CA PHE A 265 0.40 -6.99 -26.34
C PHE A 265 1.24 -6.36 -25.23
N ALA A 266 0.85 -5.22 -24.67
CA ALA A 266 1.65 -4.53 -23.65
C ALA A 266 1.84 -5.39 -22.40
N ASN A 267 3.04 -5.30 -21.80
CA ASN A 267 3.54 -6.09 -20.66
C ASN A 267 3.76 -7.59 -20.91
N ASN A 268 3.35 -8.15 -22.05
CA ASN A 268 3.80 -9.48 -22.45
C ASN A 268 5.28 -9.43 -22.84
N ARG A 269 5.97 -10.57 -22.69
CA ARG A 269 7.38 -10.69 -23.08
C ARG A 269 7.50 -11.26 -24.49
N ILE A 270 8.49 -10.77 -25.24
CA ILE A 270 8.89 -11.32 -26.53
C ILE A 270 10.40 -11.56 -26.55
N SER A 271 10.82 -12.53 -27.33
CA SER A 271 12.24 -12.77 -27.60
C SER A 271 12.77 -11.68 -28.53
N VAL A 272 13.86 -11.04 -28.11
CA VAL A 272 14.56 -10.00 -28.85
C VAL A 272 16.04 -10.30 -28.85
N SER A 273 16.67 -10.18 -30.02
CA SER A 273 18.12 -10.27 -30.14
C SER A 273 18.73 -8.89 -29.93
N ILE A 274 19.61 -8.77 -28.94
CA ILE A 274 20.39 -7.56 -28.65
C ILE A 274 21.85 -7.97 -28.66
N ASP A 275 22.65 -7.35 -29.54
CA ASP A 275 24.08 -7.62 -29.69
C ASP A 275 24.42 -9.12 -29.86
N GLY A 276 23.54 -9.86 -30.55
CA GLY A 276 23.71 -11.29 -30.83
C GLY A 276 23.21 -12.26 -29.74
N PHE A 277 22.74 -11.74 -28.61
CA PHE A 277 22.15 -12.54 -27.53
C PHE A 277 20.62 -12.47 -27.55
N GLU A 278 19.94 -13.62 -27.50
CA GLU A 278 18.49 -13.67 -27.33
C GLU A 278 18.12 -13.41 -25.86
N THR A 279 17.27 -12.41 -25.64
CA THR A 279 16.73 -12.09 -24.32
C THR A 279 15.22 -11.84 -24.39
N LYS A 280 14.53 -12.04 -23.28
CA LYS A 280 13.07 -11.82 -23.18
C LYS A 280 12.81 -10.44 -22.59
N MET A 281 12.21 -9.54 -23.37
CA MET A 281 11.88 -8.19 -22.91
C MET A 281 10.38 -7.94 -22.87
N PRO A 282 9.90 -7.14 -21.89
CA PRO A 282 8.51 -6.73 -21.86
C PRO A 282 8.22 -5.71 -22.95
N ILE A 283 7.12 -5.92 -23.68
CA ILE A 283 6.55 -4.93 -24.61
C ILE A 283 6.03 -3.77 -23.78
N CYS A 284 6.50 -2.55 -24.05
CA CYS A 284 6.03 -1.35 -23.36
C CYS A 284 5.06 -0.54 -24.21
N ASP A 285 5.05 -0.71 -25.54
CA ASP A 285 4.11 -0.05 -26.45
C ASP A 285 4.03 -0.76 -27.81
N VAL A 286 2.91 -0.58 -28.50
CA VAL A 286 2.68 -1.09 -29.85
C VAL A 286 1.99 -0.03 -30.71
N LYS A 287 2.47 0.14 -31.94
CA LYS A 287 1.88 1.08 -32.92
C LYS A 287 1.47 0.35 -34.18
N TRP A 288 0.28 0.64 -34.66
CA TRP A 288 -0.18 0.16 -35.95
C TRP A 288 0.42 1.01 -37.07
N ASN A 289 0.98 0.36 -38.08
CA ASN A 289 1.50 0.98 -39.29
C ASN A 289 1.09 0.14 -40.52
N ASN A 290 0.02 0.55 -41.19
CA ASN A 290 -0.43 0.02 -42.49
C ASN A 290 -0.39 -1.52 -42.61
N GLY A 291 -0.98 -2.25 -41.67
CA GLY A 291 -1.06 -3.71 -41.69
C GLY A 291 -0.04 -4.42 -40.79
N ASN A 292 0.98 -3.70 -40.32
CA ASN A 292 2.02 -4.22 -39.44
C ASN A 292 2.02 -3.52 -38.08
N ILE A 293 2.53 -4.20 -37.06
CA ILE A 293 2.68 -3.72 -35.69
C ILE A 293 4.15 -3.43 -35.44
N ILE A 294 4.43 -2.19 -35.05
CA ILE A 294 5.74 -1.76 -34.55
C ILE A 294 5.74 -1.94 -33.03
N VAL A 295 6.65 -2.75 -32.52
CA VAL A 295 6.75 -3.08 -31.11
C VAL A 295 7.86 -2.29 -30.46
N HIS A 296 7.60 -1.72 -29.29
CA HIS A 296 8.61 -1.10 -28.46
C HIS A 296 8.80 -1.93 -27.18
N VAL A 297 10.05 -2.12 -26.80
CA VAL A 297 10.44 -2.84 -25.58
C VAL A 297 11.20 -1.91 -24.64
N PHE A 298 11.17 -2.23 -23.34
CA PHE A 298 11.97 -1.51 -22.34
C PHE A 298 13.22 -2.33 -22.00
N ASN A 299 14.40 -1.77 -22.25
CA ASN A 299 15.67 -2.47 -22.04
C ASN A 299 16.33 -2.21 -20.67
N GLY A 300 15.59 -1.64 -19.71
CA GLY A 300 16.10 -1.24 -18.40
C GLY A 300 16.49 0.24 -18.30
N ASN A 301 16.88 0.86 -19.43
CA ASN A 301 17.29 2.27 -19.47
C ASN A 301 16.36 3.14 -20.32
N LYS A 302 15.95 2.65 -21.50
CA LYS A 302 15.12 3.41 -22.45
C LYS A 302 14.10 2.53 -23.18
N LYS A 303 13.09 3.20 -23.73
CA LYS A 303 12.14 2.60 -24.67
C LYS A 303 12.81 2.49 -26.03
N VAL A 304 12.88 1.27 -26.57
CA VAL A 304 13.53 0.96 -27.86
C VAL A 304 12.50 0.37 -28.81
N SER A 305 12.39 0.94 -30.01
CA SER A 305 11.60 0.33 -31.09
C SER A 305 12.38 -0.85 -31.67
N LEU A 306 11.70 -1.97 -31.89
CA LEU A 306 12.29 -3.08 -32.62
C LEU A 306 12.35 -2.75 -34.11
N ASN A 307 13.43 -3.19 -34.76
CA ASN A 307 13.59 -3.06 -36.22
C ASN A 307 12.64 -4.00 -36.97
N LYS A 308 12.23 -5.10 -36.34
CA LYS A 308 11.23 -6.04 -36.89
C LYS A 308 9.82 -5.51 -36.64
N THR A 309 9.01 -5.51 -37.68
CA THR A 309 7.56 -5.34 -37.58
C THR A 309 6.86 -6.69 -37.62
N PHE A 310 5.67 -6.78 -37.05
CA PHE A 310 4.94 -8.03 -36.92
C PHE A 310 3.53 -7.92 -37.51
N ARG A 311 3.04 -8.97 -38.16
CA ARG A 311 1.58 -9.11 -38.31
C ARG A 311 0.96 -9.42 -36.95
N LYS A 312 -0.34 -9.17 -36.79
CA LYS A 312 -1.03 -9.37 -35.51
C LYS A 312 -0.91 -10.82 -35.03
N GLU A 313 -1.11 -11.77 -35.92
CA GLU A 313 -1.08 -13.22 -35.64
C GLU A 313 0.34 -13.69 -35.30
N GLU A 314 1.35 -13.12 -35.97
CA GLU A 314 2.77 -13.41 -35.72
C GLU A 314 3.21 -12.91 -34.34
N LEU A 315 2.86 -11.66 -34.00
CA LEU A 315 3.16 -11.11 -32.67
C LEU A 315 2.45 -11.90 -31.57
N TRP A 316 1.21 -12.33 -31.85
CA TRP A 316 0.43 -13.14 -30.92
C TRP A 316 1.07 -14.51 -30.67
N ALA A 317 1.48 -15.20 -31.74
CA ALA A 317 2.20 -16.47 -31.61
C ALA A 317 3.48 -16.32 -30.79
N GLU A 318 4.22 -15.22 -30.98
CA GLU A 318 5.46 -14.98 -30.26
C GLU A 318 5.25 -14.63 -28.79
N VAL A 319 4.21 -13.88 -28.47
CA VAL A 319 3.79 -13.68 -27.07
C VAL A 319 3.42 -15.01 -26.43
N LEU A 320 2.65 -15.87 -27.11
CA LEU A 320 2.23 -17.17 -26.57
C LEU A 320 3.41 -18.11 -26.30
N LYS A 321 4.42 -18.16 -27.18
CA LYS A 321 5.65 -18.96 -26.96
C LYS A 321 6.48 -18.48 -25.77
N ASN A 322 6.34 -17.21 -25.39
CA ASN A 322 7.14 -16.56 -24.35
C ASN A 322 6.37 -16.34 -23.04
N ARG A 323 5.13 -16.82 -22.95
CA ARG A 323 4.29 -16.78 -21.75
C ARG A 323 4.78 -17.73 -20.66
#